data_AF-A0A382RED0-F1
#
_entry.id   AF-A0A382RED0-F1
#
_cell.length_a   1.000
_cell.length_b   1.000
_cell.length_c   1.000
_cell.angle_alpha   90.00
_cell.angle_beta   90.00
_cell.angle_gamma   90.00
#
_symmetry.space_group_name_H-M   'P 1'
#
loop_
_entity.id
_entity.type
_entity.pdbx_description
1 polymer ?
#
loop_
_entity_poly.entity_id
_entity_poly.type
_entity_poly.pdbx_seq_one_letter_code
_entity_poly.pdbx_strand_id
1 'polypeptide(L)'
;VTVNKVFDRMNVFDTEDEQMKKKLLVGWKNIMMLAALLVCLPIGNAIAKDSVSIGMRLEPSPGLDPTTGAAAAISQVTLYNIFEGLTRLDGGGGVLPLLAKSWTISDDGTTYTFSLESDVVYHNGAAFDSGDVKAQFERNAAEDSSNKSKGLFSSIVSIATPDAHTVIVTLPSANALFPFFLAQAPAAILDQESYADANTNPIGTGPYQFVKWTKGDSVTLNKFYKYRNAGDVQIDNVQFRFINDAAAQVAALKAGDLDYMPSLSAPEMFAEFQKDDRFTTLKGTTEGETILAMNNKSEIL
;
A
#
# COMPACT_ATOMS: atom_id res chain seq x y z
N VAL A 1 -60.84 -15.57 -71.56
CA VAL A 1 -61.55 -14.59 -72.42
C VAL A 1 -61.19 -13.20 -71.92
N THR A 2 -60.03 -12.69 -72.34
CA THR A 2 -59.85 -11.65 -73.38
C THR A 2 -60.01 -10.22 -72.84
N VAL A 3 -58.85 -9.64 -72.47
CA VAL A 3 -58.28 -8.34 -72.89
C VAL A 3 -59.22 -7.22 -73.41
N ASN A 4 -59.04 -6.05 -72.76
CA ASN A 4 -59.24 -4.64 -73.21
C ASN A 4 -60.65 -4.08 -73.49
N LYS A 5 -60.99 -3.03 -72.72
CA LYS A 5 -61.41 -1.70 -73.22
C LYS A 5 -61.24 -0.69 -72.07
N VAL A 6 -60.27 0.22 -72.13
CA VAL A 6 -60.37 1.60 -72.65
C VAL A 6 -60.13 2.56 -71.48
N PHE A 7 -58.93 3.14 -71.49
CA PHE A 7 -58.62 4.42 -70.88
C PHE A 7 -59.65 5.45 -71.32
N ASP A 8 -60.36 6.08 -70.38
CA ASP A 8 -60.34 7.54 -70.28
C ASP A 8 -61.02 8.01 -68.99
N ARG A 9 -60.55 9.15 -68.46
CA ARG A 9 -61.14 9.95 -67.36
C ARG A 9 -60.91 9.45 -65.93
N MET A 10 -59.81 9.87 -65.32
CA MET A 10 -59.79 11.09 -64.48
C MET A 10 -58.43 11.22 -63.77
N ASN A 11 -57.51 11.88 -64.47
CA ASN A 11 -56.31 12.50 -63.92
C ASN A 11 -56.70 13.63 -62.96
N VAL A 12 -56.97 13.37 -61.67
CA VAL A 12 -56.88 14.41 -60.62
C VAL A 12 -56.64 13.81 -59.22
N PHE A 13 -55.76 12.82 -59.01
CA PHE A 13 -55.42 12.36 -57.64
C PHE A 13 -54.01 11.77 -57.49
N ASP A 14 -53.00 12.30 -58.20
CA ASP A 14 -51.65 11.67 -58.18
C ASP A 14 -50.48 12.66 -58.09
N THR A 15 -50.68 13.79 -57.40
CA THR A 15 -49.59 14.75 -57.12
C THR A 15 -49.32 14.96 -55.63
N GLU A 16 -50.30 14.69 -54.76
CA GLU A 16 -50.10 14.75 -53.30
C GLU A 16 -49.40 13.51 -52.74
N ASP A 17 -49.61 12.32 -53.32
CA ASP A 17 -49.06 11.06 -52.82
C ASP A 17 -47.54 10.92 -53.10
N GLU A 18 -47.07 11.42 -54.25
CA GLU A 18 -45.63 11.48 -54.59
C GLU A 18 -44.84 12.46 -53.72
N GLN A 19 -45.42 13.62 -53.37
CA GLN A 19 -44.81 14.55 -52.42
C GLN A 19 -44.82 14.02 -50.99
N MET A 20 -45.87 13.30 -50.58
CA MET A 20 -45.95 12.69 -49.26
C MET A 20 -44.93 11.56 -49.11
N LYS A 21 -44.79 10.69 -50.13
CA LYS A 21 -43.76 9.63 -50.18
C LYS A 21 -42.35 10.19 -50.14
N LYS A 22 -42.06 11.28 -50.85
CA LYS A 22 -40.75 11.97 -50.78
C LYS A 22 -40.47 12.61 -49.42
N LYS A 23 -41.48 13.21 -48.76
CA LYS A 23 -41.33 13.75 -47.39
C LYS A 23 -41.12 12.64 -46.34
N LEU A 24 -41.80 11.50 -46.48
CA LEU A 24 -41.64 10.33 -45.61
C LEU A 24 -40.28 9.65 -45.80
N LEU A 25 -39.77 9.54 -47.03
CA LEU A 25 -38.45 8.96 -47.34
C LEU A 25 -37.29 9.85 -46.86
N VAL A 26 -37.44 11.18 -46.90
CA VAL A 26 -36.43 12.12 -46.37
C VAL A 26 -36.47 12.18 -44.84
N GLY A 27 -37.68 12.08 -44.23
CA GLY A 27 -37.83 11.95 -42.78
C GLY A 27 -37.18 10.68 -42.23
N TRP A 28 -37.30 9.55 -42.94
CA TRP A 28 -36.71 8.28 -42.50
C TRP A 28 -35.19 8.23 -42.65
N LYS A 29 -34.63 8.84 -43.71
CA LYS A 29 -33.18 8.99 -43.87
C LYS A 29 -32.54 9.88 -42.79
N ASN A 30 -33.22 10.96 -42.39
CA ASN A 30 -32.70 11.86 -41.35
C ASN A 30 -32.84 11.27 -39.93
N ILE A 31 -33.84 10.42 -39.68
CA ILE A 31 -33.99 9.69 -38.41
C ILE A 31 -32.98 8.52 -38.33
N MET A 32 -32.66 7.85 -39.44
CA MET A 32 -31.57 6.85 -39.46
C MET A 32 -30.17 7.48 -39.36
N MET A 33 -29.96 8.73 -39.80
CA MET A 33 -28.68 9.42 -39.65
C MET A 33 -28.44 9.96 -38.23
N LEU A 34 -29.49 10.28 -37.46
CA LEU A 34 -29.36 10.63 -36.04
C LEU A 34 -29.20 9.41 -35.12
N ALA A 35 -29.70 8.24 -35.51
CA ALA A 35 -29.52 7.00 -34.75
C ALA A 35 -28.12 6.36 -34.92
N ALA A 36 -27.35 6.77 -35.93
CA ALA A 36 -26.01 6.26 -36.20
C ALA A 36 -24.88 7.01 -35.46
N LEU A 37 -25.19 8.08 -34.72
CA LEU A 37 -24.18 8.88 -33.99
C LEU A 37 -24.14 8.64 -32.47
N LEU A 38 -24.93 7.68 -31.94
CA LEU A 38 -25.11 7.49 -30.49
C LEU A 38 -24.58 6.15 -29.94
N VAL A 39 -23.84 5.37 -30.71
CA VAL A 39 -23.22 4.12 -30.22
C VAL A 39 -21.74 4.07 -30.60
N CYS A 40 -20.98 4.99 -30.05
CA CYS A 40 -19.57 4.76 -29.73
C CYS A 40 -19.15 5.71 -28.61
N LEU A 41 -19.86 5.66 -27.48
CA LEU A 41 -19.15 5.94 -26.24
C LEU A 41 -18.09 4.85 -26.16
N PRO A 42 -16.78 5.16 -26.20
CA PRO A 42 -15.84 4.19 -25.73
C PRO A 42 -16.31 3.89 -24.30
N ILE A 43 -16.75 2.66 -24.07
CA ILE A 43 -16.60 2.08 -22.74
C ILE A 43 -15.09 2.05 -22.60
N GLY A 44 -14.51 3.19 -22.20
CA GLY A 44 -13.20 3.21 -21.64
C GLY A 44 -13.34 2.30 -20.45
N ASN A 45 -12.93 1.04 -20.62
CA ASN A 45 -12.38 0.33 -19.49
C ASN A 45 -11.37 1.32 -18.94
N ALA A 46 -11.71 1.95 -17.80
CA ALA A 46 -10.75 2.73 -17.07
C ALA A 46 -9.56 1.79 -16.94
N ILE A 47 -8.46 2.09 -17.63
CA ILE A 47 -7.24 1.31 -17.46
C ILE A 47 -6.95 1.45 -15.98
N ALA A 48 -7.10 0.33 -15.26
CA ALA A 48 -6.84 0.30 -13.84
C ALA A 48 -5.43 0.87 -13.66
N LYS A 49 -5.31 1.92 -12.86
CA LYS A 49 -4.02 2.53 -12.60
C LYS A 49 -3.16 1.48 -11.89
N ASP A 50 -2.06 1.10 -12.53
CA ASP A 50 -1.08 0.12 -12.03
C ASP A 50 -0.03 0.76 -11.10
N SER A 51 -0.21 2.05 -10.80
CA SER A 51 0.70 2.86 -10.03
C SER A 51 -0.02 3.72 -9.00
N VAL A 52 0.65 4.00 -7.89
CA VAL A 52 0.15 4.89 -6.85
C VAL A 52 1.25 5.85 -6.39
N SER A 53 0.91 7.13 -6.30
CA SER A 53 1.76 8.19 -5.76
C SER A 53 1.28 8.56 -4.35
N ILE A 54 2.14 8.37 -3.36
CA ILE A 54 1.85 8.59 -1.94
C ILE A 54 2.60 9.83 -1.45
N GLY A 55 1.87 10.81 -0.93
CA GLY A 55 2.42 12.05 -0.37
C GLY A 55 2.96 11.85 1.04
N MET A 56 4.27 11.90 1.18
CA MET A 56 5.00 11.84 2.45
C MET A 56 5.45 13.25 2.86
N ARG A 57 5.27 13.63 4.13
CA ARG A 57 5.79 14.93 4.62
C ARG A 57 7.30 14.92 4.79
N LEU A 58 7.82 13.82 5.34
CA LEU A 58 9.22 13.67 5.67
C LEU A 58 9.84 12.58 4.81
N GLU A 59 11.08 12.82 4.41
CA GLU A 59 11.95 11.80 3.84
C GLU A 59 12.46 10.85 4.96
N PRO A 60 12.61 9.53 4.71
CA PRO A 60 13.28 8.62 5.63
C PRO A 60 14.71 9.09 5.99
N SER A 61 15.04 9.08 7.28
CA SER A 61 16.36 9.48 7.77
C SER A 61 16.74 8.69 9.03
N PRO A 62 17.96 8.13 9.15
CA PRO A 62 19.11 8.33 8.24
C PRO A 62 19.09 7.48 6.95
N GLY A 63 18.19 6.49 6.87
CA GLY A 63 18.11 5.56 5.75
C GLY A 63 16.78 4.82 5.72
N LEU A 64 16.78 3.65 5.07
CA LEU A 64 15.60 2.78 4.93
C LEU A 64 15.58 1.60 5.91
N ASP A 65 16.58 1.44 6.78
CA ASP A 65 16.57 0.35 7.76
C ASP A 65 15.68 0.71 8.97
N PRO A 66 14.51 0.06 9.15
CA PRO A 66 13.58 0.37 10.24
C PRO A 66 14.09 -0.07 11.62
N THR A 67 15.16 -0.87 11.67
CA THR A 67 15.74 -1.39 12.90
C THR A 67 16.81 -0.46 13.47
N THR A 68 17.28 0.54 12.71
CA THR A 68 18.36 1.44 13.14
C THR A 68 17.96 2.91 13.23
N GLY A 69 16.85 3.31 12.59
CA GLY A 69 16.40 4.69 12.51
C GLY A 69 15.09 4.97 13.24
N ALA A 70 14.91 6.23 13.67
CA ALA A 70 13.77 6.62 14.49
C ALA A 70 12.62 7.34 13.79
N ALA A 71 12.84 7.85 12.59
CA ALA A 71 11.82 8.59 11.88
C ALA A 71 10.66 7.69 11.44
N ALA A 72 9.43 8.12 11.70
CA ALA A 72 8.22 7.41 11.26
C ALA A 72 8.17 7.23 9.74
N ALA A 73 8.78 8.16 8.99
CA ALA A 73 8.89 8.05 7.53
C ALA A 73 9.60 6.76 7.07
N ILE A 74 10.53 6.23 7.86
CA ILE A 74 11.20 4.96 7.55
C ILE A 74 10.15 3.84 7.51
N SER A 75 9.42 3.64 8.61
CA SER A 75 8.44 2.55 8.71
C SER A 75 7.27 2.74 7.74
N GLN A 76 6.85 3.97 7.46
CA GLN A 76 5.81 4.26 6.46
C GLN A 76 6.20 3.80 5.05
N VAL A 77 7.48 3.91 4.69
CA VAL A 77 7.99 3.45 3.40
C VAL A 77 8.29 1.95 3.43
N THR A 78 8.82 1.41 4.52
CA THR A 78 9.50 0.11 4.50
C THR A 78 8.71 -1.02 5.16
N LEU A 79 8.03 -0.79 6.28
CA LEU A 79 7.29 -1.84 6.99
C LEU A 79 6.03 -2.23 6.21
N TYR A 80 5.84 -3.54 6.03
CA TYR A 80 4.79 -4.18 5.21
C TYR A 80 4.81 -3.86 3.71
N ASN A 81 5.67 -2.95 3.26
CA ASN A 81 5.97 -2.78 1.84
C ASN A 81 7.17 -3.64 1.44
N ILE A 82 8.33 -3.37 2.06
CA ILE A 82 9.61 -4.04 1.79
C ILE A 82 9.87 -5.14 2.81
N PHE A 83 9.72 -4.82 4.09
CA PHE A 83 10.01 -5.74 5.19
C PHE A 83 8.76 -6.24 5.88
N GLU A 84 8.86 -7.42 6.46
CA GLU A 84 7.79 -8.07 7.21
C GLU A 84 8.31 -8.44 8.62
N GLY A 85 7.42 -8.40 9.61
CA GLY A 85 7.68 -8.97 10.93
C GLY A 85 7.17 -10.42 11.01
N LEU A 86 7.44 -11.08 12.14
CA LEU A 86 6.81 -12.40 12.41
C LEU A 86 5.29 -12.30 12.46
N THR A 87 4.80 -11.21 13.02
CA THR A 87 3.38 -10.87 13.12
C THR A 87 3.11 -9.55 12.41
N ARG A 88 1.84 -9.17 12.31
CA ARG A 88 1.40 -7.85 11.85
C ARG A 88 0.24 -7.31 12.67
N LEU A 89 -0.03 -6.02 12.56
CA LEU A 89 -1.22 -5.41 13.14
C LEU A 89 -2.32 -5.25 12.09
N ASP A 90 -3.57 -5.41 12.50
CA ASP A 90 -4.72 -4.93 11.74
C ASP A 90 -5.06 -3.46 12.06
N GLY A 91 -6.06 -2.90 11.37
CA GLY A 91 -6.48 -1.51 11.58
C GLY A 91 -7.07 -1.21 12.95
N GLY A 92 -7.39 -2.23 13.76
CA GLY A 92 -7.83 -2.11 15.15
C GLY A 92 -6.73 -2.38 16.18
N GLY A 93 -5.50 -2.67 15.74
CA GLY A 93 -4.37 -3.02 16.62
C GLY A 93 -4.31 -4.49 17.03
N GLY A 94 -5.17 -5.35 16.46
CA GLY A 94 -5.13 -6.80 16.66
C GLY A 94 -3.88 -7.41 16.05
N VAL A 95 -3.26 -8.36 16.76
CA VAL A 95 -2.06 -9.07 16.27
C VAL A 95 -2.49 -10.23 15.37
N LEU A 96 -1.99 -10.24 14.14
CA LEU A 96 -2.26 -11.24 13.11
C LEU A 96 -0.97 -11.94 12.64
N PRO A 97 -1.10 -13.16 12.06
CA PRO A 97 0.00 -13.83 11.36
C PRO A 97 0.61 -12.99 10.22
N LEU A 98 1.92 -13.15 10.02
CA LEU A 98 2.65 -12.67 8.84
C LEU A 98 3.74 -13.66 8.41
N LEU A 99 5.02 -13.46 8.78
CA LEU A 99 6.06 -14.48 8.50
C LEU A 99 5.91 -15.73 9.38
N ALA A 100 5.32 -15.57 10.56
CA ALA A 100 4.80 -16.68 11.34
C ALA A 100 3.32 -16.88 11.03
N LYS A 101 2.94 -18.06 10.54
CA LYS A 101 1.55 -18.44 10.27
C LYS A 101 0.73 -18.72 11.53
N SER A 102 1.40 -19.09 12.62
CA SER A 102 0.82 -19.32 13.94
C SER A 102 1.88 -19.31 15.02
N TRP A 103 1.46 -19.17 16.28
CA TRP A 103 2.33 -19.39 17.43
C TRP A 103 1.56 -19.96 18.62
N THR A 104 2.29 -20.63 19.51
CA THR A 104 1.79 -21.07 20.81
C THR A 104 2.59 -20.40 21.93
N ILE A 105 1.97 -20.31 23.10
CA ILE A 105 2.57 -19.73 24.31
C ILE A 105 2.51 -20.80 25.40
N SER A 106 3.59 -21.00 26.14
CA SER A 106 3.61 -21.89 27.31
C SER A 106 2.70 -21.40 28.43
N ASP A 107 2.30 -22.30 29.33
CA ASP A 107 1.39 -21.99 30.45
C ASP A 107 1.91 -20.87 31.38
N ASP A 108 3.23 -20.76 31.53
CA ASP A 108 3.89 -19.72 32.31
C ASP A 108 4.07 -18.38 31.55
N GLY A 109 3.68 -18.33 30.27
CA GLY A 109 3.74 -17.14 29.42
C GLY A 109 5.13 -16.75 28.93
N THR A 110 6.16 -17.56 29.17
CA THR A 110 7.57 -17.20 28.90
C THR A 110 8.10 -17.73 27.58
N THR A 111 7.55 -18.83 27.06
CA THR A 111 8.06 -19.49 25.84
C THR A 111 7.06 -19.35 24.71
N TYR A 112 7.53 -18.80 23.59
CA TYR A 112 6.77 -18.61 22.36
C TYR A 112 7.33 -19.53 21.28
N THR A 113 6.49 -20.37 20.70
CA THR A 113 6.87 -21.22 19.55
C THR A 113 6.15 -20.72 18.31
N PHE A 114 6.90 -20.13 17.38
CA PHE A 114 6.40 -19.64 16.10
C PHE A 114 6.58 -20.70 15.02
N SER A 115 5.51 -20.99 14.28
CA SER A 115 5.57 -21.75 13.04
C SER A 115 5.65 -20.77 11.88
N LEU A 116 6.69 -20.88 11.06
CA LEU A 116 6.96 -19.98 9.95
C LEU A 116 6.25 -20.42 8.66
N GLU A 117 6.07 -19.46 7.76
CA GLU A 117 5.76 -19.74 6.36
C GLU A 117 6.94 -20.45 5.68
N SER A 118 6.63 -21.34 4.74
CA SER A 118 7.62 -22.24 4.12
C SER A 118 8.02 -21.86 2.69
N ASP A 119 7.30 -20.93 2.07
CA ASP A 119 7.43 -20.52 0.67
C ASP A 119 7.85 -19.05 0.53
N VAL A 120 8.45 -18.47 1.58
CA VAL A 120 8.92 -17.09 1.59
C VAL A 120 10.29 -17.01 0.94
N VAL A 121 10.44 -16.04 0.04
CA VAL A 121 11.71 -15.67 -0.58
C VAL A 121 11.95 -14.19 -0.42
N TYR A 122 13.21 -13.82 -0.21
CA TYR A 122 13.66 -12.43 -0.24
C TYR A 122 13.62 -11.87 -1.66
N HIS A 123 13.64 -10.54 -1.78
CA HIS A 123 13.65 -9.85 -3.08
C HIS A 123 14.84 -10.25 -3.97
N ASN A 124 15.97 -10.66 -3.39
CA ASN A 124 17.14 -11.17 -4.09
C ASN A 124 17.02 -12.65 -4.52
N GLY A 125 15.95 -13.35 -4.12
CA GLY A 125 15.69 -14.75 -4.41
C GLY A 125 16.23 -15.76 -3.40
N ALA A 126 16.89 -15.31 -2.32
CA ALA A 126 17.25 -16.19 -1.20
C ALA A 126 15.98 -16.70 -0.49
N ALA A 127 16.06 -17.90 0.09
CA ALA A 127 14.97 -18.44 0.89
C ALA A 127 15.00 -17.81 2.30
N PHE A 128 13.82 -17.59 2.88
CA PHE A 128 13.68 -17.19 4.28
C PHE A 128 13.50 -18.40 5.18
N ASP A 129 14.18 -18.42 6.32
CA ASP A 129 14.02 -19.46 7.34
C ASP A 129 14.18 -18.94 8.79
N SER A 130 14.04 -19.86 9.75
CA SER A 130 14.18 -19.59 11.19
C SER A 130 15.54 -19.00 11.60
N GLY A 131 16.61 -19.29 10.85
CA GLY A 131 17.95 -18.75 11.06
C GLY A 131 17.99 -17.24 10.85
N ASP A 132 17.29 -16.74 9.84
CA ASP A 132 17.16 -15.29 9.59
C ASP A 132 16.50 -14.57 10.76
N VAL A 133 15.44 -15.17 11.32
CA VAL A 133 14.73 -14.63 12.48
C VAL A 133 15.66 -14.51 13.67
N LYS A 134 16.41 -15.59 13.95
CA LYS A 134 17.38 -15.61 15.03
C LYS A 134 18.47 -14.55 14.82
N ALA A 135 19.07 -14.52 13.63
CA ALA A 135 20.12 -13.57 13.30
C ALA A 135 19.65 -12.12 13.42
N GLN A 136 18.44 -11.80 12.97
CA GLN A 136 17.88 -10.45 13.10
C GLN A 136 17.63 -10.08 14.56
N PHE A 137 17.09 -10.98 15.38
CA PHE A 137 16.86 -10.71 16.79
C PHE A 137 18.18 -10.52 17.56
N GLU A 138 19.20 -11.32 17.23
CA GLU A 138 20.56 -11.16 17.77
C GLU A 138 21.19 -9.83 17.33
N ARG A 139 21.04 -9.45 16.06
CA ARG A 139 21.44 -8.12 15.56
C ARG A 139 20.75 -6.99 16.33
N ASN A 140 19.45 -7.12 16.58
CA ASN A 140 18.68 -6.12 17.31
C ASN A 140 19.12 -6.02 18.79
N ALA A 141 19.58 -7.12 19.38
CA ALA A 141 20.06 -7.21 20.76
C ALA A 141 21.52 -6.76 20.95
N ALA A 142 22.31 -6.65 19.88
CA ALA A 142 23.75 -6.39 19.93
C ALA A 142 24.14 -5.15 20.74
N GLU A 143 25.34 -5.16 21.32
CA GLU A 143 25.81 -4.07 22.19
C GLU A 143 25.87 -2.72 21.48
N ASP A 144 26.20 -2.70 20.19
CA ASP A 144 26.27 -1.53 19.33
C ASP A 144 24.96 -1.25 18.56
N SER A 145 23.92 -2.06 18.76
CA SER A 145 22.61 -1.86 18.13
C SER A 145 21.99 -0.52 18.51
N SER A 146 21.57 0.23 17.49
CA SER A 146 20.79 1.48 17.64
C SER A 146 19.27 1.24 17.65
N ASN A 147 18.84 -0.02 17.70
CA ASN A 147 17.44 -0.38 17.67
C ASN A 147 16.69 0.18 18.89
N LYS A 148 15.59 0.89 18.66
CA LYS A 148 14.76 1.48 19.73
C LYS A 148 14.23 0.44 20.71
N SER A 149 13.97 -0.76 20.21
CA SER A 149 13.47 -1.90 20.97
C SER A 149 14.62 -2.81 21.40
N LYS A 150 15.88 -2.36 21.40
CA LYS A 150 17.03 -3.15 21.85
C LYS A 150 16.79 -3.82 23.20
N GLY A 151 16.21 -3.08 24.16
CA GLY A 151 15.89 -3.64 25.49
C GLY A 151 14.94 -4.84 25.45
N LEU A 152 14.01 -4.89 24.48
CA LEU A 152 13.16 -6.05 24.26
C LEU A 152 14.00 -7.25 23.80
N PHE A 153 14.81 -7.07 22.76
CA PHE A 153 15.59 -8.15 22.15
C PHE A 153 16.73 -8.64 23.05
N SER A 154 17.45 -7.73 23.72
CA SER A 154 18.53 -8.09 24.64
C SER A 154 18.04 -8.74 25.93
N SER A 155 16.73 -8.66 26.23
CA SER A 155 16.14 -9.38 27.37
C SER A 155 15.83 -10.84 27.06
N ILE A 156 15.77 -11.24 25.78
CA ILE A 156 15.47 -12.61 25.37
C ILE A 156 16.52 -13.55 25.96
N VAL A 157 16.05 -14.62 26.61
CA VAL A 157 16.90 -15.61 27.28
C VAL A 157 17.53 -16.56 26.26
N SER A 158 16.73 -17.02 25.30
CA SER A 158 17.22 -17.90 24.23
C SER A 158 16.34 -17.82 22.98
N ILE A 159 16.97 -18.10 21.85
CA ILE A 159 16.31 -18.27 20.54
C ILE A 159 16.81 -19.60 19.97
N ALA A 160 15.91 -20.56 19.84
CA ALA A 160 16.18 -21.87 19.26
C ALA A 160 15.47 -22.03 17.92
N THR A 161 16.16 -22.65 16.97
CA THR A 161 15.71 -22.89 15.60
C THR A 161 15.84 -24.39 15.31
N PRO A 162 14.97 -25.23 15.90
CA PRO A 162 15.11 -26.69 15.83
C PRO A 162 14.99 -27.24 14.40
N ASP A 163 14.33 -26.49 13.52
CA ASP A 163 14.21 -26.74 12.08
C ASP A 163 14.00 -25.41 11.35
N ALA A 164 14.01 -25.43 10.01
CA ALA A 164 13.92 -24.25 9.16
C ALA A 164 12.64 -23.41 9.34
N HIS A 165 11.56 -23.98 9.87
CA HIS A 165 10.25 -23.32 9.96
C HIS A 165 9.73 -23.19 11.39
N THR A 166 10.60 -23.36 12.38
CA THR A 166 10.24 -23.24 13.79
C THR A 166 11.20 -22.31 14.51
N VAL A 167 10.68 -21.30 15.19
CA VAL A 167 11.45 -20.42 16.08
C VAL A 167 10.86 -20.51 17.47
N ILE A 168 11.69 -20.85 18.46
CA ILE A 168 11.31 -20.90 19.86
C ILE A 168 12.04 -19.77 20.59
N VAL A 169 11.29 -18.83 21.15
CA VAL A 169 11.82 -17.70 21.93
C VAL A 169 11.44 -17.87 23.39
N THR A 170 12.43 -17.85 24.28
CA THR A 170 12.21 -17.83 25.73
C THR A 170 12.50 -16.45 26.29
N LEU A 171 11.53 -15.91 27.02
CA LEU A 171 11.59 -14.62 27.72
C LEU A 171 11.94 -14.82 29.20
N PRO A 172 12.50 -13.80 29.88
CA PRO A 172 12.86 -13.91 31.29
C PRO A 172 11.63 -13.83 32.22
N SER A 173 10.51 -13.34 31.71
CA SER A 173 9.22 -13.25 32.38
C SER A 173 8.10 -13.18 31.33
N ALA A 174 6.87 -13.45 31.76
CA ALA A 174 5.71 -13.39 30.89
C ALA A 174 5.51 -11.97 30.32
N ASN A 175 5.32 -11.87 29.00
CA ASN A 175 5.05 -10.62 28.31
C ASN A 175 4.00 -10.82 27.20
N ALA A 176 2.72 -10.62 27.53
CA ALA A 176 1.62 -10.82 26.60
C ALA A 176 1.67 -9.90 25.36
N LEU A 177 2.41 -8.78 25.42
CA LEU A 177 2.60 -7.86 24.29
C LEU A 177 3.74 -8.27 23.37
N PHE A 178 4.44 -9.38 23.65
CA PHE A 178 5.56 -9.81 22.82
C PHE A 178 5.18 -9.97 21.34
N PRO A 179 4.10 -10.69 20.97
CA PRO A 179 3.65 -10.76 19.57
C PRO A 179 3.26 -9.41 18.97
N PHE A 180 2.81 -8.44 19.77
CA PHE A 180 2.51 -7.09 19.31
C PHE A 180 3.79 -6.32 18.94
N PHE A 181 4.85 -6.43 19.75
CA PHE A 181 6.13 -5.80 19.42
C PHE A 181 6.78 -6.39 18.17
N LEU A 182 6.57 -7.69 17.92
CA LEU A 182 7.07 -8.36 16.72
C LEU A 182 6.38 -7.93 15.42
N ALA A 183 5.26 -7.20 15.52
CA ALA A 183 4.58 -6.62 14.38
C ALA A 183 5.15 -5.26 13.98
N GLN A 184 5.97 -4.62 14.83
CA GLN A 184 6.43 -3.26 14.62
C GLN A 184 7.73 -3.19 13.83
N ALA A 185 8.01 -2.02 13.28
CA ALA A 185 9.20 -1.74 12.46
C ALA A 185 10.54 -2.17 13.09
N PRO A 186 10.76 -1.98 14.41
CA PRO A 186 11.99 -2.43 15.07
C PRO A 186 12.21 -3.96 15.05
N ALA A 187 11.16 -4.75 14.78
CA ALA A 187 11.19 -6.20 14.71
C ALA A 187 11.12 -6.76 13.28
N ALA A 188 11.20 -5.89 12.27
CA ALA A 188 11.24 -6.30 10.87
C ALA A 188 12.41 -7.25 10.60
N ILE A 189 12.18 -8.28 9.77
CA ILE A 189 13.20 -9.24 9.35
C ILE A 189 13.81 -8.80 8.02
N LEU A 190 15.13 -8.63 8.02
CA LEU A 190 15.93 -8.23 6.87
C LEU A 190 16.77 -9.42 6.39
N ASP A 191 17.15 -9.41 5.11
CA ASP A 191 18.12 -10.39 4.58
C ASP A 191 19.49 -10.18 5.23
N GLN A 192 20.03 -11.21 5.88
CA GLN A 192 21.26 -11.13 6.66
C GLN A 192 22.45 -10.63 5.84
N GLU A 193 22.59 -11.11 4.61
CA GLU A 193 23.69 -10.75 3.72
C GLU A 193 23.60 -9.29 3.24
N SER A 194 22.43 -8.66 3.38
CA SER A 194 22.19 -7.27 2.97
C SER A 194 22.30 -6.23 4.09
N TYR A 195 22.58 -6.64 5.34
CA TYR A 195 22.54 -5.73 6.50
C TYR A 195 23.39 -4.46 6.35
N ALA A 196 24.57 -4.57 5.74
CA ALA A 196 25.46 -3.43 5.53
C ALA A 196 24.85 -2.37 4.59
N ASP A 197 23.99 -2.80 3.66
CA ASP A 197 23.39 -1.95 2.63
C ASP A 197 21.93 -1.61 2.93
N ALA A 198 21.35 -2.12 4.03
CA ALA A 198 19.92 -1.97 4.34
C ALA A 198 19.41 -0.52 4.38
N ASN A 199 20.30 0.44 4.67
CA ASN A 199 19.94 1.86 4.68
C ASN A 199 19.76 2.48 3.27
N THR A 200 20.32 1.87 2.23
CA THR A 200 20.36 2.41 0.86
C THR A 200 19.79 1.46 -0.19
N ASN A 201 19.86 0.16 0.05
CA ASN A 201 19.36 -0.91 -0.79
C ASN A 201 18.70 -2.02 0.06
N PRO A 202 17.52 -1.74 0.66
CA PRO A 202 16.85 -2.68 1.54
C PRO A 202 16.34 -3.92 0.79
N ILE A 203 16.66 -5.11 1.30
CA ILE A 203 16.18 -6.40 0.80
C ILE A 203 15.33 -7.07 1.87
N GLY A 204 14.06 -7.30 1.55
CA GLY A 204 13.10 -7.93 2.46
C GLY A 204 12.26 -9.00 1.77
N THR A 205 11.17 -9.37 2.43
CA THR A 205 10.25 -10.45 2.01
C THR A 205 8.87 -9.92 1.61
N GLY A 206 8.67 -8.60 1.71
CA GLY A 206 7.38 -7.94 1.49
C GLY A 206 6.91 -7.92 0.04
N PRO A 207 5.67 -7.46 -0.21
CA PRO A 207 5.05 -7.44 -1.53
C PRO A 207 5.70 -6.48 -2.53
N TYR A 208 6.51 -5.52 -2.06
CA TYR A 208 7.22 -4.57 -2.91
C TYR A 208 8.72 -4.61 -2.64
N GLN A 209 9.52 -4.52 -3.69
CA GLN A 209 10.97 -4.41 -3.60
C GLN A 209 11.43 -2.99 -3.94
N PHE A 210 12.56 -2.61 -3.38
CA PHE A 210 13.16 -1.31 -3.61
C PHE A 210 13.67 -1.16 -5.05
N VAL A 211 13.38 -0.02 -5.68
CA VAL A 211 13.87 0.32 -7.03
C VAL A 211 14.89 1.46 -6.96
N LYS A 212 14.50 2.59 -6.37
CA LYS A 212 15.33 3.79 -6.34
C LYS A 212 14.92 4.75 -5.22
N TRP A 213 15.91 5.42 -4.65
CA TRP A 213 15.72 6.59 -3.82
C TRP A 213 16.36 7.82 -4.48
N THR A 214 15.54 8.78 -4.89
CA THR A 214 15.99 10.13 -5.25
C THR A 214 15.94 10.98 -3.99
N LYS A 215 17.11 11.25 -3.39
CA LYS A 215 17.21 11.98 -2.12
C LYS A 215 16.52 13.35 -2.20
N GLY A 216 15.73 13.68 -1.18
CA GLY A 216 14.92 14.89 -1.11
C GLY A 216 13.67 14.91 -2.00
N ASP A 217 13.43 13.88 -2.82
CA ASP A 217 12.33 13.85 -3.78
C ASP A 217 11.41 12.63 -3.59
N SER A 218 11.92 11.42 -3.73
CA SER A 218 11.06 10.23 -3.71
C SER A 218 11.78 8.90 -3.44
N VAL A 219 11.01 7.93 -2.94
CA VAL A 219 11.36 6.49 -2.97
C VAL A 219 10.38 5.78 -3.90
N THR A 220 10.91 4.99 -4.83
CA THR A 220 10.14 4.17 -5.76
C THR A 220 10.32 2.70 -5.42
N LEU A 221 9.20 1.99 -5.33
CA LEU A 221 9.11 0.54 -5.15
C LEU A 221 8.33 -0.07 -6.32
N ASN A 222 8.60 -1.33 -6.63
CA ASN A 222 7.78 -2.10 -7.55
C ASN A 222 7.34 -3.42 -6.93
N LYS A 223 6.26 -3.98 -7.44
CA LYS A 223 5.71 -5.25 -7.00
C LYS A 223 6.75 -6.36 -7.17
N PHE A 224 6.92 -7.14 -6.11
CA PHE A 224 7.72 -8.33 -6.13
C PHE A 224 6.85 -9.53 -6.55
N TYR A 225 6.94 -9.92 -7.82
CA TYR A 225 6.08 -10.96 -8.39
C TYR A 225 6.26 -12.36 -7.80
N LYS A 226 7.34 -12.61 -7.05
CA LYS A 226 7.55 -13.87 -6.31
C LYS A 226 7.04 -13.81 -4.87
N TYR A 227 6.38 -12.73 -4.46
CA TYR A 227 5.70 -12.67 -3.17
C TYR A 227 4.63 -13.76 -3.08
N ARG A 228 4.55 -14.45 -1.94
CA ARG A 228 3.64 -15.59 -1.71
C ARG A 228 2.18 -15.31 -2.05
N ASN A 229 1.73 -14.06 -1.85
CA ASN A 229 0.36 -13.61 -2.18
C ASN A 229 0.35 -12.54 -3.29
N ALA A 230 1.25 -12.64 -4.29
CA ALA A 230 1.36 -11.64 -5.36
C ALA A 230 0.05 -11.43 -6.15
N GLY A 231 -0.88 -12.40 -6.14
CA GLY A 231 -2.20 -12.29 -6.76
C GLY A 231 -3.10 -11.23 -6.11
N ASP A 232 -2.90 -10.94 -4.82
CA ASP A 232 -3.70 -9.95 -4.09
C ASP A 232 -3.18 -8.52 -4.26
N VAL A 233 -1.91 -8.38 -4.68
CA VAL A 233 -1.26 -7.07 -4.89
C VAL A 233 -1.63 -6.54 -6.29
N GLN A 234 -2.55 -5.57 -6.35
CA GLN A 234 -3.05 -5.03 -7.64
C GLN A 234 -2.23 -3.86 -8.20
N ILE A 235 -1.37 -3.24 -7.38
CA ILE A 235 -0.56 -2.10 -7.78
C ILE A 235 0.85 -2.58 -8.07
N ASP A 236 1.38 -2.25 -9.24
CA ASP A 236 2.71 -2.67 -9.68
C ASP A 236 3.79 -1.68 -9.27
N ASN A 237 3.48 -0.39 -9.19
CA ASN A 237 4.45 0.67 -8.90
C ASN A 237 3.97 1.59 -7.79
N VAL A 238 4.81 1.79 -6.77
CA VAL A 238 4.52 2.70 -5.65
C VAL A 238 5.60 3.77 -5.61
N GLN A 239 5.19 5.03 -5.60
CA GLN A 239 6.10 6.15 -5.41
C GLN A 239 5.72 6.93 -4.15
N PHE A 240 6.61 6.93 -3.17
CA PHE A 240 6.53 7.80 -2.00
C PHE A 240 7.22 9.12 -2.32
N ARG A 241 6.45 10.20 -2.47
CA ARG A 241 6.96 11.54 -2.81
C ARG A 241 7.08 12.40 -1.56
N PHE A 242 8.24 13.01 -1.35
CA PHE A 242 8.53 13.84 -0.19
C PHE A 242 8.18 15.30 -0.49
N ILE A 243 7.16 15.82 0.20
CA ILE A 243 6.71 17.20 0.08
C ILE A 243 6.52 17.74 1.49
N ASN A 244 7.47 18.56 1.95
CA ASN A 244 7.51 19.04 3.33
C ASN A 244 6.42 20.09 3.61
N ASP A 245 6.11 20.94 2.64
CA ASP A 245 5.09 21.97 2.77
C ASP A 245 3.68 21.37 2.68
N ALA A 246 2.87 21.61 3.71
CA ALA A 246 1.53 21.03 3.84
C ALA A 246 0.55 21.56 2.78
N ALA A 247 0.64 22.85 2.42
CA ALA A 247 -0.22 23.43 1.39
C ALA A 247 0.13 22.89 0.00
N ALA A 248 1.42 22.68 -0.28
CA ALA A 248 1.90 22.03 -1.50
C ALA A 248 1.44 20.57 -1.61
N GLN A 249 1.43 19.80 -0.51
CA GLN A 249 0.86 18.45 -0.49
C GLN A 249 -0.62 18.43 -0.87
N VAL A 250 -1.40 19.34 -0.28
CA VAL A 250 -2.83 19.48 -0.57
C VAL A 250 -3.06 19.89 -2.03
N ALA A 251 -2.27 20.83 -2.55
CA ALA A 251 -2.34 21.24 -3.95
C ALA A 251 -2.01 20.08 -4.90
N ALA A 252 -0.96 19.30 -4.62
CA ALA A 252 -0.57 18.14 -5.40
C ALA A 252 -1.66 17.04 -5.42
N LEU A 253 -2.28 16.77 -4.27
CA LEU A 253 -3.41 15.83 -4.18
C LEU A 253 -4.63 16.33 -4.99
N LYS A 254 -4.97 17.62 -4.89
CA LYS A 254 -6.08 18.21 -5.66
C LYS A 254 -5.85 18.20 -7.18
N ALA A 255 -4.59 18.33 -7.59
CA ALA A 255 -4.16 18.28 -8.98
C ALA A 255 -4.11 16.85 -9.55
N GLY A 256 -4.16 15.82 -8.70
CA GLY A 256 -4.03 14.41 -9.10
C GLY A 256 -2.57 13.93 -9.22
N ASP A 257 -1.60 14.73 -8.77
CA ASP A 257 -0.18 14.38 -8.73
C ASP A 257 0.15 13.40 -7.58
N LEU A 258 -0.76 13.31 -6.60
CA LEU A 258 -0.78 12.31 -5.54
C LEU A 258 -2.12 11.59 -5.56
N ASP A 259 -2.10 10.30 -5.25
CA ASP A 259 -3.30 9.46 -5.12
C ASP A 259 -3.71 9.29 -3.65
N TYR A 260 -2.73 9.28 -2.76
CA TYR A 260 -2.92 9.05 -1.34
C TYR A 260 -2.03 9.93 -0.49
N MET A 261 -2.53 10.36 0.66
CA MET A 261 -1.77 11.09 1.67
C MET A 261 -2.03 10.45 3.03
N PRO A 262 -1.05 9.77 3.64
CA PRO A 262 -1.26 9.02 4.89
C PRO A 262 -1.63 9.91 6.08
N SER A 263 -1.24 11.19 6.05
CA SER A 263 -1.57 12.16 7.08
C SER A 263 -1.75 13.54 6.46
N LEU A 264 -2.91 14.14 6.70
CA LEU A 264 -3.17 15.52 6.32
C LEU A 264 -2.51 16.46 7.33
N SER A 265 -1.42 17.10 6.90
CA SER A 265 -0.66 18.03 7.76
C SER A 265 -1.27 19.44 7.85
N ALA A 266 -2.38 19.70 7.15
CA ALA A 266 -3.19 20.92 7.18
C ALA A 266 -4.64 20.57 7.58
N PRO A 267 -4.89 20.22 8.87
CA PRO A 267 -6.19 19.70 9.31
C PRO A 267 -7.36 20.67 9.07
N GLU A 268 -7.10 21.97 9.03
CA GLU A 268 -8.06 23.02 8.67
C GLU A 268 -8.63 22.86 7.25
N MET A 269 -7.88 22.19 6.35
CA MET A 269 -8.30 21.92 4.97
C MET A 269 -9.12 20.64 4.84
N PHE A 270 -9.28 19.85 5.91
CA PHE A 270 -9.98 18.55 5.87
C PHE A 270 -11.43 18.67 5.39
N ALA A 271 -12.15 19.70 5.86
CA ALA A 271 -13.56 19.92 5.53
C ALA A 271 -13.80 20.22 4.04
N GLU A 272 -12.77 20.67 3.31
CA GLU A 272 -12.87 20.88 1.87
C GLU A 272 -12.85 19.55 1.12
N PHE A 273 -11.95 18.63 1.50
CA PHE A 273 -11.88 17.29 0.92
C PHE A 273 -13.15 16.47 1.15
N GLN A 274 -13.84 16.67 2.28
CA GLN A 274 -15.11 15.99 2.55
C GLN A 274 -16.25 16.41 1.61
N LYS A 275 -16.13 17.56 0.93
CA LYS A 275 -17.15 18.10 0.02
C LYS A 275 -16.87 17.78 -1.44
N ASP A 276 -15.72 17.18 -1.73
CA ASP A 276 -15.27 16.88 -3.07
C ASP A 276 -15.33 15.37 -3.30
N ASP A 277 -16.32 14.93 -4.09
CA ASP A 277 -16.63 13.51 -4.33
C ASP A 277 -15.48 12.75 -5.01
N ARG A 278 -14.43 13.44 -5.47
CA ARG A 278 -13.21 12.81 -5.99
C ARG A 278 -12.37 12.16 -4.88
N PHE A 279 -12.56 12.55 -3.61
CA PHE A 279 -11.72 12.10 -2.50
C PHE A 279 -12.49 11.26 -1.50
N THR A 280 -11.85 10.18 -1.06
CA THR A 280 -12.28 9.47 0.15
C THR A 280 -11.47 9.98 1.33
N THR A 281 -12.15 10.56 2.33
CA THR A 281 -11.52 11.05 3.55
C THR A 281 -11.65 10.04 4.69
N LEU A 282 -10.55 9.69 5.33
CA LEU A 282 -10.54 8.87 6.54
C LEU A 282 -10.17 9.73 7.75
N LYS A 283 -10.95 9.62 8.82
CA LYS A 283 -10.67 10.25 10.11
C LYS A 283 -10.44 9.16 11.15
N GLY A 284 -9.30 9.21 11.82
CA GLY A 284 -8.92 8.25 12.85
C GLY A 284 -8.09 8.91 13.96
N THR A 285 -7.70 8.10 14.94
CA THR A 285 -6.79 8.48 16.02
C THR A 285 -5.37 8.02 15.71
N THR A 286 -4.38 8.71 16.25
CA THR A 286 -2.96 8.33 16.18
C THR A 286 -2.42 8.12 17.58
N GLU A 287 -1.37 7.30 17.74
CA GLU A 287 -0.58 7.23 18.98
C GLU A 287 0.38 8.42 19.16
N GLY A 288 0.35 9.38 18.22
CA GLY A 288 1.17 10.59 18.29
C GLY A 288 0.72 11.51 19.41
N GLU A 289 1.60 11.75 20.37
CA GLU A 289 1.42 12.77 21.42
C GLU A 289 2.18 14.05 21.05
N THR A 290 1.53 15.20 21.20
CA THR A 290 2.20 16.50 21.08
C THR A 290 2.65 16.94 22.47
N ILE A 291 3.95 16.96 22.70
CA ILE A 291 4.53 17.24 24.03
C ILE A 291 5.35 18.53 23.95
N LEU A 292 5.09 19.46 24.87
CA LEU A 292 6.04 20.52 25.22
C LEU A 292 6.98 19.97 26.31
N ALA A 293 8.13 19.44 25.90
CA ALA A 293 9.13 18.94 26.84
C ALA A 293 10.00 20.08 27.35
N MET A 294 10.08 20.25 28.67
CA MET A 294 11.00 21.18 29.32
C MET A 294 12.25 20.43 29.80
N ASN A 295 13.40 21.08 29.73
CA ASN A 295 14.62 20.50 30.27
C ASN A 295 14.56 20.50 31.80
N ASN A 296 14.21 19.36 32.39
CA ASN A 296 14.10 19.18 33.84
C ASN A 296 15.44 19.38 34.61
N LYS A 297 16.57 19.54 33.90
CA LYS A 297 17.87 19.89 34.50
C LYS A 297 18.20 21.38 34.40
N SER A 298 17.36 22.18 33.73
CA SER A 298 17.55 23.63 33.63
C SER A 298 16.98 24.31 34.86
N GLU A 299 17.77 25.16 35.51
CA GLU A 299 17.35 25.95 36.68
C GLU A 299 16.55 27.21 36.29
N ILE A 300 16.30 27.44 34.99
CA ILE A 300 15.67 28.68 34.51
C ILE A 300 14.16 28.45 34.33
N LEU A 301 13.39 29.07 35.22
CA LEU A 301 12.01 29.53 35.02
C LEU A 301 12.01 31.06 34.98
#